data_AF-A0A830G366-F1
#
_entry.id   AF-A0A830G366-F1
#
_cell.length_a   1.000
_cell.length_b   1.000
_cell.length_c   1.000
_cell.angle_alpha   90.00
_cell.angle_beta   90.00
_cell.angle_gamma   90.00
#
_symmetry.space_group_name_H-M   'P 1'
#
loop_
_entity.id
_entity.type
_entity.pdbx_description
1 polymer ?
#
loop_
_entity_poly.entity_id
_entity_poly.type
_entity_poly.pdbx_seq_one_letter_code
_entity_poly.pdbx_strand_id
1 'polypeptide(L)'
;MQNDPEVAVLRFGHRPGRDDRMTTHVGLTARALGADRVILPDNAGQSLETIRDITTRFGGPFEAELDDSQPATIRDWDGRVVHLTMYGERVQDVEGEVRAAHRDAAEPLLVVVGGEKVPFEVYDEADWNVGVTNQPHSEVAGLAVFLDRLFEGRELDREWRDAEQVVVPEATGKTVVAPEDVED
;
A
#
# COMPACT_ATOMS: atom_id res chain seq x y z
N MET A 1 11.08 -8.09 -0.37
CA MET A 1 10.51 -6.84 -0.92
C MET A 1 11.03 -6.59 -2.32
N GLN A 2 12.30 -6.22 -2.53
CA GLN A 2 12.81 -6.06 -3.91
C GLN A 2 13.07 -7.37 -4.67
N ASN A 3 13.16 -8.48 -3.95
CA ASN A 3 13.24 -9.85 -4.51
C ASN A 3 12.05 -10.72 -4.08
N ASP A 4 11.09 -10.16 -3.33
CA ASP A 4 9.85 -10.86 -3.03
C ASP A 4 8.90 -10.57 -4.22
N PRO A 5 7.84 -11.36 -4.44
CA PRO A 5 6.86 -11.00 -5.44
C PRO A 5 6.23 -9.65 -5.15
N GLU A 6 5.74 -9.03 -6.21
CA GLU A 6 5.15 -7.69 -6.15
C GLU A 6 3.99 -7.63 -5.16
N VAL A 7 3.94 -6.55 -4.37
CA VAL A 7 2.75 -6.12 -3.65
C VAL A 7 2.29 -4.77 -4.19
N ALA A 8 1.18 -4.76 -4.94
CA ALA A 8 0.52 -3.55 -5.41
C ALA A 8 -0.66 -3.19 -4.50
N VAL A 9 -0.87 -1.89 -4.28
CA VAL A 9 -2.05 -1.39 -3.54
C VAL A 9 -2.96 -0.63 -4.49
N LEU A 10 -4.22 -1.05 -4.60
CA LEU A 10 -5.23 -0.34 -5.39
C LEU A 10 -6.18 0.43 -4.47
N ARG A 11 -6.20 1.77 -4.60
CA ARG A 11 -7.19 2.61 -3.91
C ARG A 11 -8.43 2.71 -4.78
N PHE A 12 -9.49 1.98 -4.44
CA PHE A 12 -10.71 1.92 -5.26
C PHE A 12 -11.62 3.13 -5.07
N GLY A 13 -11.94 3.81 -6.17
CA GLY A 13 -12.80 5.00 -6.24
C GLY A 13 -12.14 6.22 -5.59
N HIS A 14 -12.46 7.44 -6.03
CA HIS A 14 -11.96 8.69 -5.44
C HIS A 14 -12.86 9.89 -5.74
N ARG A 15 -13.01 10.79 -4.76
CA ARG A 15 -13.73 12.05 -4.94
C ARG A 15 -12.79 13.23 -4.73
N PRO A 16 -12.49 13.95 -5.82
CA PRO A 16 -11.68 15.16 -5.76
C PRO A 16 -12.26 16.17 -4.75
N GLY A 17 -11.40 16.81 -3.97
CA GLY A 17 -11.76 17.80 -2.96
C GLY A 17 -12.26 17.21 -1.63
N ARG A 18 -12.48 15.89 -1.56
CA ARG A 18 -12.95 15.20 -0.35
C ARG A 18 -11.97 14.12 0.10
N ASP A 19 -11.45 13.35 -0.84
CA ASP A 19 -10.60 12.19 -0.55
C ASP A 19 -9.11 12.47 -0.73
N ASP A 20 -8.71 13.63 -1.24
CA ASP A 20 -7.32 13.96 -1.62
C ASP A 20 -6.30 13.58 -0.54
N ARG A 21 -6.58 13.98 0.71
CA ARG A 21 -5.71 13.64 1.84
C ARG A 21 -5.71 12.14 2.12
N MET A 22 -6.87 11.49 2.15
CA MET A 22 -6.96 10.06 2.46
C MET A 22 -6.28 9.21 1.37
N THR A 23 -6.50 9.54 0.10
CA THR A 23 -5.85 8.88 -1.04
C THR A 23 -4.33 9.07 -1.03
N THR A 24 -3.86 10.27 -0.70
CA THR A 24 -2.42 10.52 -0.50
C THR A 24 -1.87 9.68 0.66
N HIS A 25 -2.58 9.61 1.79
CA HIS A 25 -2.16 8.82 2.95
C HIS A 25 -2.14 7.32 2.66
N VAL A 26 -3.09 6.79 1.87
CA VAL A 26 -3.06 5.40 1.40
C VAL A 26 -1.80 5.14 0.59
N GLY A 27 -1.48 5.99 -0.39
CA GLY A 27 -0.28 5.81 -1.22
C GLY A 27 1.03 5.93 -0.43
N LEU A 28 1.12 6.90 0.49
CA LEU A 28 2.31 7.05 1.34
C LEU A 28 2.46 5.91 2.36
N THR A 29 1.34 5.33 2.83
CA THR A 29 1.34 4.15 3.70
C THR A 29 1.81 2.92 2.93
N ALA A 30 1.29 2.72 1.71
CA ALA A 30 1.75 1.65 0.82
C ALA A 30 3.27 1.74 0.60
N ARG A 31 3.77 2.93 0.26
CA ARG A 31 5.21 3.21 0.11
C ARG A 31 5.98 2.84 1.36
N ALA A 32 5.61 3.43 2.50
CA ALA A 32 6.36 3.31 3.74
C ALA A 32 6.38 1.87 4.30
N LEU A 33 5.35 1.07 4.01
CA LEU A 33 5.17 -0.27 4.57
C LEU A 33 5.39 -1.38 3.53
N GLY A 34 6.27 -1.12 2.56
CA GLY A 34 6.90 -2.18 1.77
C GLY A 34 6.15 -2.63 0.52
N ALA A 35 5.02 -2.00 0.16
CA ALA A 35 4.43 -2.21 -1.16
C ALA A 35 5.36 -1.66 -2.27
N ASP A 36 5.20 -2.17 -3.49
CA ASP A 36 6.05 -1.81 -4.63
C ASP A 36 5.40 -0.74 -5.50
N ARG A 37 4.07 -0.69 -5.56
CA ARG A 37 3.34 0.41 -6.19
C ARG A 37 1.96 0.68 -5.60
N VAL A 38 1.45 1.87 -5.90
CA VAL A 38 0.05 2.23 -5.69
C VAL A 38 -0.64 2.58 -7.01
N ILE A 39 -1.82 1.99 -7.22
CA ILE A 39 -2.72 2.25 -8.33
C ILE A 39 -3.87 3.11 -7.81
N LEU A 40 -3.95 4.34 -8.32
CA LEU A 40 -4.96 5.32 -7.92
C LEU A 40 -6.01 5.47 -9.02
N PRO A 41 -7.24 5.92 -8.69
CA PRO A 41 -8.23 6.25 -9.72
C PRO A 41 -7.73 7.41 -10.59
N ASP A 42 -8.06 7.39 -11.89
CA ASP A 42 -7.69 8.40 -12.89
C ASP A 42 -7.85 9.88 -12.47
N ASN A 43 -8.84 10.15 -11.62
CA ASN A 43 -9.16 11.47 -11.13
C ASN A 43 -8.37 11.91 -9.87
N ALA A 44 -7.41 11.11 -9.38
CA ALA A 44 -6.62 11.37 -8.17
C ALA A 44 -5.24 12.03 -8.44
N GLY A 45 -5.13 12.85 -9.49
CA GLY A 45 -3.86 13.43 -9.95
C GLY A 45 -3.05 14.20 -8.89
N GLN A 46 -3.72 14.96 -8.01
CA GLN A 46 -3.03 15.68 -6.93
C GLN A 46 -2.36 14.75 -5.91
N SER A 47 -3.01 13.60 -5.63
CA SER A 47 -2.43 12.59 -4.74
C SER A 47 -1.22 11.93 -5.41
N LEU A 48 -1.32 11.60 -6.70
CA LEU A 48 -0.22 11.06 -7.50
C LEU A 48 1.01 11.96 -7.46
N GLU A 49 0.83 13.26 -7.73
CA GLU A 49 1.93 14.24 -7.71
C GLU A 49 2.62 14.28 -6.35
N THR A 50 1.84 14.31 -5.26
CA THR A 50 2.39 14.33 -3.89
C THR A 50 3.17 13.06 -3.57
N ILE A 51 2.64 11.89 -3.95
CA ILE A 51 3.30 10.60 -3.69
C ILE A 51 4.61 10.53 -4.48
N ARG A 52 4.62 10.95 -5.75
CA ARG A 52 5.82 10.98 -6.59
C ARG A 52 6.88 11.96 -6.05
N ASP A 53 6.48 13.15 -5.61
CA ASP A 53 7.39 14.11 -4.96
C ASP A 53 8.07 13.50 -3.73
N ILE A 54 7.29 12.86 -2.84
CA ILE A 54 7.84 12.19 -1.66
C ILE A 54 8.76 11.03 -2.04
N THR A 55 8.41 10.22 -3.03
CA THR A 55 9.28 9.14 -3.53
C THR A 55 10.58 9.68 -4.11
N THR A 56 10.56 10.76 -4.89
CA THR A 56 11.79 11.39 -5.40
C THR A 56 12.67 11.88 -4.25
N ARG A 57 12.08 12.61 -3.29
CA ARG A 57 12.84 13.22 -2.20
C ARG A 57 13.40 12.21 -1.21
N PHE A 58 12.64 11.19 -0.86
CA PHE A 58 13.01 10.22 0.19
C PHE A 58 13.33 8.82 -0.37
N GLY A 59 13.48 8.71 -1.69
CA GLY A 59 13.90 7.49 -2.39
C GLY A 59 12.79 6.47 -2.63
N GLY A 60 13.15 5.45 -3.41
CA GLY A 60 12.33 4.29 -3.75
C GLY A 60 13.01 2.98 -3.35
N PRO A 61 12.66 1.83 -3.98
CA PRO A 61 11.77 1.72 -5.14
C PRO A 61 10.29 1.75 -4.71
N PHE A 62 9.51 2.62 -5.34
CA PHE A 62 8.06 2.68 -5.21
C PHE A 62 7.45 3.39 -6.42
N GLU A 63 6.45 2.80 -7.07
CA GLU A 63 5.77 3.43 -8.19
C GLU A 63 4.37 3.92 -7.80
N ALA A 64 3.90 4.96 -8.50
CA ALA A 64 2.54 5.44 -8.35
C ALA A 64 1.97 5.74 -9.73
N GLU A 65 0.77 5.24 -9.99
CA GLU A 65 0.09 5.37 -11.28
C GLU A 65 -1.40 5.64 -11.13
N LEU A 66 -2.01 6.06 -12.24
CA LEU A 66 -3.43 6.32 -12.37
C LEU A 66 -4.04 5.24 -13.27
N ASP A 67 -5.24 4.81 -12.91
CA ASP A 67 -6.00 3.79 -13.62
C ASP A 67 -7.44 4.25 -13.81
N ASP A 68 -7.89 4.26 -15.07
CA ASP A 68 -9.24 4.63 -15.48
C ASP A 68 -10.21 3.45 -15.51
N SER A 69 -9.72 2.22 -15.25
CA SER A 69 -10.49 0.99 -15.31
C SER A 69 -10.16 0.02 -14.17
N GLN A 70 -10.27 0.49 -12.93
CA GLN A 70 -10.00 -0.29 -11.72
C GLN A 70 -10.68 -1.66 -11.64
N PRO A 71 -11.96 -1.84 -12.06
CA PRO A 71 -12.57 -3.17 -12.10
C PRO A 71 -11.86 -4.14 -13.05
N ALA A 72 -11.32 -3.65 -14.18
CA ALA A 72 -10.55 -4.50 -15.08
C ALA A 72 -9.19 -4.86 -14.47
N THR A 73 -8.50 -3.90 -13.84
CA THR A 73 -7.24 -4.14 -13.15
C THR A 73 -7.37 -5.21 -12.06
N ILE A 74 -8.49 -5.23 -11.32
CA ILE A 74 -8.75 -6.27 -10.30
C ILE A 74 -8.99 -7.63 -10.96
N ARG A 75 -9.91 -7.70 -11.92
CA ARG A 75 -10.31 -8.96 -12.58
C ARG A 75 -9.17 -9.63 -13.34
N ASP A 76 -8.33 -8.81 -13.98
CA ASP A 76 -7.30 -9.27 -14.91
C ASP A 76 -5.92 -9.36 -14.21
N TRP A 77 -5.87 -9.23 -12.88
CA TRP A 77 -4.63 -9.31 -12.10
C TRP A 77 -3.99 -10.71 -12.19
N ASP A 78 -2.71 -10.77 -12.58
CA ASP A 78 -1.94 -12.02 -12.66
C ASP A 78 -1.27 -12.32 -11.30
N GLY A 79 -2.09 -12.77 -10.35
CA GLY A 79 -1.67 -13.05 -8.98
C GLY A 79 -2.89 -13.23 -8.08
N ARG A 80 -2.74 -12.86 -6.80
CA ARG A 80 -3.84 -12.92 -5.82
C ARG A 80 -4.37 -11.56 -5.45
N VAL A 81 -5.67 -11.49 -5.24
CA VAL A 81 -6.39 -10.27 -4.83
C VAL A 81 -6.79 -10.37 -3.37
N VAL A 82 -6.32 -9.43 -2.56
CA VAL A 82 -6.73 -9.25 -1.16
C VAL A 82 -7.56 -7.98 -1.05
N HIS A 83 -8.86 -8.12 -0.80
CA HIS A 83 -9.74 -6.99 -0.57
C HIS A 83 -9.86 -6.70 0.93
N LEU A 84 -9.39 -5.52 1.36
CA LEU A 84 -9.51 -5.08 2.75
C LEU A 84 -10.89 -4.46 3.00
N THR A 85 -11.68 -5.15 3.82
CA THR A 85 -13.05 -4.77 4.16
C THR A 85 -13.38 -5.20 5.58
N MET A 86 -14.09 -4.35 6.33
CA MET A 86 -14.53 -4.68 7.70
C MET A 86 -15.47 -5.90 7.77
N TYR A 87 -16.05 -6.30 6.63
CA TYR A 87 -16.94 -7.46 6.53
C TYR A 87 -16.20 -8.78 6.27
N GLY A 88 -14.89 -8.73 6.02
CA GLY A 88 -14.07 -9.88 5.66
C GLY A 88 -13.73 -10.80 6.83
N GLU A 89 -13.02 -11.87 6.51
CA GLU A 89 -12.44 -12.81 7.47
C GLU A 89 -11.40 -12.10 8.35
N ARG A 90 -11.27 -12.52 9.60
CA ARG A 90 -10.37 -11.86 10.53
C ARG A 90 -8.93 -12.07 10.09
N VAL A 91 -8.15 -10.99 10.04
CA VAL A 91 -6.75 -11.05 9.57
C VAL A 91 -5.93 -12.14 10.27
N GLN A 92 -6.07 -12.33 11.58
CA GLN A 92 -5.33 -13.35 12.31
C GLN A 92 -5.67 -14.80 11.94
N ASP A 93 -6.81 -15.02 11.28
CA ASP A 93 -7.24 -16.35 10.86
C ASP A 93 -6.69 -16.68 9.46
N VAL A 94 -6.43 -15.68 8.60
CA VAL A 94 -6.07 -15.86 7.18
C VAL A 94 -4.67 -15.37 6.80
N GLU A 95 -4.00 -14.57 7.65
CA GLU A 95 -2.69 -13.97 7.34
C GLU A 95 -1.60 -14.99 7.01
N GLY A 96 -1.67 -16.20 7.58
CA GLY A 96 -0.73 -17.27 7.30
C GLY A 96 -0.84 -17.80 5.87
N GLU A 97 -2.07 -17.94 5.35
CA GLU A 97 -2.33 -18.39 3.98
C GLU A 97 -1.90 -17.32 2.97
N VAL A 98 -2.26 -16.05 3.22
CA VAL A 98 -1.85 -14.92 2.38
C VAL A 98 -0.33 -14.80 2.33
N ARG A 99 0.35 -14.93 3.47
CA ARG A 99 1.81 -14.88 3.54
C ARG A 99 2.45 -16.06 2.81
N ALA A 100 1.88 -17.27 2.90
CA ALA A 100 2.40 -18.43 2.18
C ALA A 100 2.23 -18.27 0.67
N ALA A 101 1.10 -17.74 0.20
CA ALA A 101 0.89 -17.42 -1.22
C ALA A 101 1.94 -16.42 -1.74
N HIS A 102 2.14 -15.32 -0.99
CA HIS A 102 3.12 -14.30 -1.36
C HIS A 102 4.58 -14.78 -1.25
N ARG A 103 4.97 -15.41 -0.15
CA ARG A 103 6.39 -15.71 0.13
C ARG A 103 6.83 -17.06 -0.42
N ASP A 104 6.01 -18.09 -0.26
CA ASP A 104 6.40 -19.48 -0.56
C ASP A 104 6.01 -19.89 -1.98
N ALA A 105 4.81 -19.51 -2.42
CA ALA A 105 4.33 -19.76 -3.79
C ALA A 105 4.78 -18.69 -4.79
N ALA A 106 5.41 -17.62 -4.30
CA ALA A 106 5.90 -16.50 -5.08
C ALA A 106 4.82 -15.78 -5.93
N GLU A 107 3.57 -15.73 -5.44
CA GLU A 107 2.45 -15.08 -6.14
C GLU A 107 2.41 -13.56 -5.83
N PRO A 108 2.31 -12.68 -6.86
CA PRO A 108 2.06 -11.26 -6.67
C PRO A 108 0.74 -10.98 -5.95
N LEU A 109 0.69 -9.95 -5.10
CA LEU A 109 -0.53 -9.53 -4.42
C LEU A 109 -1.04 -8.17 -4.92
N LEU A 110 -2.34 -8.10 -5.17
CA LEU A 110 -3.08 -6.85 -5.30
C LEU A 110 -3.92 -6.62 -4.03
N VAL A 111 -3.53 -5.64 -3.24
CA VAL A 111 -4.27 -5.25 -2.03
C VAL A 111 -5.25 -4.13 -2.37
N VAL A 112 -6.53 -4.43 -2.40
CA VAL A 112 -7.60 -3.48 -2.71
C VAL A 112 -8.11 -2.83 -1.43
N VAL A 113 -8.07 -1.49 -1.37
CA VAL A 113 -8.65 -0.70 -0.29
C VAL A 113 -9.75 0.22 -0.83
N GLY A 114 -10.90 0.20 -0.18
CA GLY A 114 -12.08 0.94 -0.62
C GLY A 114 -12.08 2.43 -0.25
N GLY A 115 -12.64 3.26 -1.13
CA GLY A 115 -13.17 4.59 -0.79
C GLY A 115 -14.58 4.52 -0.19
N GLU A 116 -15.53 5.32 -0.70
CA GLU A 116 -16.89 5.40 -0.12
C GLU A 116 -17.77 4.18 -0.34
N LYS A 117 -17.72 3.61 -1.54
CA LYS A 117 -18.55 2.45 -1.88
C LYS A 117 -17.78 1.55 -2.82
N VAL A 118 -17.41 0.39 -2.30
CA VAL A 118 -16.83 -0.69 -3.10
C VAL A 118 -17.99 -1.50 -3.70
N PRO A 119 -18.01 -1.74 -5.02
CA PRO A 119 -19.04 -2.57 -5.64
C PRO A 119 -18.86 -4.04 -5.23
N PHE A 120 -19.96 -4.80 -5.27
CA PHE A 120 -19.95 -6.21 -4.85
C PHE A 120 -19.02 -7.08 -5.73
N GLU A 121 -18.83 -6.72 -7.00
CA GLU A 121 -17.88 -7.40 -7.90
C GLU A 121 -16.47 -7.52 -7.31
N VAL A 122 -15.99 -6.53 -6.55
CA VAL A 122 -14.67 -6.63 -5.89
C VAL A 122 -14.65 -7.74 -4.83
N TYR A 123 -15.78 -8.04 -4.18
CA TYR A 123 -15.86 -9.16 -3.25
C TYR A 123 -15.75 -10.50 -3.96
N ASP A 124 -16.38 -10.62 -5.14
CA ASP A 124 -16.41 -11.84 -5.94
C ASP A 124 -15.04 -12.13 -6.59
N GLU A 125 -14.33 -11.08 -7.02
CA GLU A 125 -13.01 -11.19 -7.65
C GLU A 125 -11.86 -11.39 -6.63
N ALA A 126 -12.09 -11.11 -5.34
CA ALA A 126 -11.04 -11.24 -4.33
C ALA A 126 -10.84 -12.70 -3.90
N ASP A 127 -9.58 -13.19 -3.95
CA ASP A 127 -9.19 -14.47 -3.33
C ASP A 127 -9.42 -14.44 -1.81
N TRP A 128 -9.17 -13.28 -1.18
CA TRP A 128 -9.47 -13.06 0.23
C TRP A 128 -10.17 -11.71 0.45
N ASN A 129 -11.32 -11.76 1.13
CA ASN A 129 -11.94 -10.59 1.73
C ASN A 129 -11.49 -10.54 3.20
N VAL A 130 -10.65 -9.57 3.57
CA VAL A 130 -9.96 -9.55 4.88
C VAL A 130 -10.37 -8.34 5.72
N GLY A 131 -10.77 -8.59 6.95
CA GLY A 131 -10.99 -7.61 7.99
C GLY A 131 -9.82 -7.57 8.98
N VAL A 132 -9.02 -6.50 8.95
CA VAL A 132 -8.02 -6.21 10.01
C VAL A 132 -8.68 -6.07 11.37
N THR A 133 -9.84 -5.44 11.38
CA THR A 133 -10.85 -5.62 12.41
C THR A 133 -12.20 -5.74 11.73
N ASN A 134 -13.19 -6.32 12.40
CA ASN A 134 -14.58 -6.26 11.97
C ASN A 134 -15.31 -5.05 12.57
N GLN A 135 -14.61 -3.92 12.74
CA GLN A 135 -15.17 -2.64 13.15
C GLN A 135 -14.92 -1.58 12.06
N PRO A 136 -15.84 -0.62 11.86
CA PRO A 136 -15.62 0.45 10.91
C PRO A 136 -14.50 1.38 11.41
N HIS A 137 -13.45 1.54 10.60
CA HIS A 137 -12.34 2.47 10.85
C HIS A 137 -11.85 3.11 9.53
N SER A 138 -10.54 3.24 9.34
CA SER A 138 -9.93 3.79 8.12
C SER A 138 -9.28 2.71 7.26
N GLU A 139 -9.35 2.92 5.95
CA GLU A 139 -8.59 2.26 4.90
C GLU A 139 -7.07 2.35 5.12
N VAL A 140 -6.57 3.48 5.67
CA VAL A 140 -5.14 3.66 5.99
C VAL A 140 -4.73 2.75 7.14
N ALA A 141 -5.54 2.70 8.20
CA ALA A 141 -5.26 1.83 9.35
C ALA A 141 -5.36 0.34 8.98
N GLY A 142 -6.35 -0.03 8.17
CA GLY A 142 -6.48 -1.39 7.63
C GLY A 142 -5.26 -1.78 6.79
N LEU A 143 -4.85 -0.92 5.85
CA LEU A 143 -3.67 -1.17 5.04
C LEU A 143 -2.41 -1.30 5.88
N ALA A 144 -2.19 -0.40 6.83
CA ALA A 144 -0.99 -0.39 7.64
C ALA A 144 -0.81 -1.68 8.46
N VAL A 145 -1.85 -2.10 9.18
CA VAL A 145 -1.80 -3.33 9.97
C VAL A 145 -1.69 -4.56 9.06
N PHE A 146 -2.38 -4.57 7.92
CA PHE A 146 -2.29 -5.71 7.01
C PHE A 146 -0.87 -5.87 6.45
N LEU A 147 -0.22 -4.79 6.00
CA LEU A 147 1.14 -4.84 5.47
C LEU A 147 2.16 -5.23 6.55
N ASP A 148 2.05 -4.67 7.76
CA ASP A 148 2.89 -5.05 8.91
C ASP A 148 2.79 -6.55 9.22
N ARG A 149 1.57 -7.12 9.18
CA ARG A 149 1.36 -8.56 9.39
C ARG A 149 1.80 -9.43 8.21
N LEU A 150 1.70 -8.93 6.98
CA LEU A 150 2.18 -9.63 5.80
C LEU A 150 3.71 -9.76 5.82
N PHE A 151 4.40 -8.66 6.11
CA PHE A 151 5.84 -8.56 6.05
C PHE A 151 6.55 -8.93 7.37
N GLU A 152 5.83 -8.98 8.48
CA GLU A 152 6.32 -9.31 9.83
C GLU A 152 7.39 -8.32 10.31
N GLY A 153 7.19 -7.02 10.04
CA GLY A 153 8.08 -5.93 10.43
C GLY A 153 9.32 -5.75 9.56
N ARG A 154 9.60 -6.68 8.62
CA ARG A 154 10.77 -6.61 7.71
C ARG A 154 10.74 -5.37 6.80
N GLU A 155 9.57 -4.81 6.56
CA GLU A 155 9.36 -3.60 5.78
C GLU A 155 9.93 -2.34 6.44
N LEU A 156 10.05 -2.34 7.78
CA LEU A 156 10.56 -1.21 8.54
C LEU A 156 12.08 -1.02 8.36
N ASP A 157 12.78 -2.09 7.95
CA ASP A 157 14.21 -2.10 7.62
C ASP A 157 14.47 -1.93 6.11
N ARG A 158 13.46 -1.53 5.31
CA ARG A 158 13.62 -1.33 3.85
C ARG A 158 14.65 -0.23 3.56
N GLU A 159 15.62 -0.55 2.71
CA GLU A 159 16.56 0.44 2.17
C GLU A 159 15.88 1.33 1.12
N TRP A 160 16.08 2.64 1.25
CA TRP A 160 15.61 3.65 0.30
C TRP A 160 16.73 4.01 -0.68
N ARG A 161 16.52 3.72 -1.96
CA ARG A 161 17.46 4.02 -3.05
C ARG A 161 17.17 5.36 -3.69
N ASP A 162 18.20 5.99 -4.22
CA ASP A 162 18.11 7.23 -4.99
C ASP A 162 17.37 8.36 -4.24
N ALA A 163 17.49 8.36 -2.90
CA ALA A 163 16.91 9.39 -2.06
C ALA A 163 17.74 10.68 -2.14
N GLU A 164 17.08 11.84 -2.21
CA GLU A 164 17.72 13.14 -2.06
C GLU A 164 17.87 13.55 -0.59
N GLN A 165 17.03 12.98 0.28
CA GLN A 165 16.91 13.32 1.69
C GLN A 165 16.68 12.07 2.54
N VAL A 166 17.33 12.02 3.71
CA VAL A 166 17.17 10.96 4.71
C VAL A 166 16.79 11.59 6.05
N VAL A 167 15.80 11.00 6.73
CA VAL A 167 15.44 11.37 8.10
C VAL A 167 16.33 10.59 9.07
N VAL A 168 17.04 11.29 9.95
CA VAL A 168 17.93 10.66 10.95
C VAL A 168 17.13 10.34 12.22
N PRO A 169 17.05 9.06 12.64
CA PRO A 169 16.40 8.70 13.89
C PRO A 169 17.12 9.32 15.10
N GLU A 170 16.38 10.06 15.93
CA GLU A 170 16.92 10.71 17.11
C GLU A 170 15.91 10.73 18.26
N ALA A 171 16.39 10.72 19.50
CA ALA A 171 15.53 10.70 20.68
C ALA A 171 14.70 11.99 20.82
N THR A 172 15.23 13.14 20.40
CA THR A 172 14.53 14.44 20.37
C THR A 172 15.20 15.35 19.36
N GLY A 173 14.48 15.71 18.30
CA GLY A 173 14.97 16.59 17.25
C GLY A 173 14.18 16.40 15.95
N LYS A 174 14.62 17.09 14.89
CA LYS A 174 14.13 16.89 13.52
C LYS A 174 15.27 17.11 12.52
N THR A 175 16.08 16.08 12.30
CA THR A 175 17.25 16.12 11.43
C THR A 175 16.96 15.43 10.10
N VAL A 176 17.14 16.18 9.02
CA VAL A 176 17.02 15.70 7.63
C VAL A 176 18.27 16.14 6.88
N VAL A 177 18.98 15.19 6.28
CA VAL A 177 20.27 15.40 5.63
C VAL A 177 20.28 14.79 4.23
N ALA A 178 21.26 15.18 3.40
CA ALA A 178 21.54 14.43 2.18
C ALA A 178 22.13 13.06 2.54
N PRO A 179 21.95 12.01 1.71
CA PRO A 179 22.47 10.67 2.02
C PRO A 179 23.97 10.62 2.31
N GLU A 180 24.78 11.45 1.64
CA GLU A 180 26.23 11.53 1.86
C GLU A 180 26.64 12.15 3.20
N ASP A 181 25.72 12.84 3.87
CA ASP A 181 25.95 13.54 5.15
C ASP A 181 25.47 12.71 6.36
N VAL A 182 25.04 11.47 6.15
CA VAL A 182 24.68 10.54 7.25
C VAL A 182 25.98 10.07 7.92
N GLU A 183 26.23 10.55 9.14
CA GLU A 183 27.35 10.09 9.97
C GLU A 183 27.08 8.65 10.49
N ASP A 184 28.08 7.76 10.38
CA ASP A 184 28.05 6.36 10.88
C ASP A 184 27.80 6.25 12.39
#